data_AF-A0A7S2LNR1-F1
#
_entry.id   AF-A0A7S2LNR1-F1
#
_cell.length_a   1.000
_cell.length_b   1.000
_cell.length_c   1.000
_cell.angle_alpha   90.00
_cell.angle_beta   90.00
_cell.angle_gamma   90.00
#
_symmetry.space_group_name_H-M   'P 1'
#
loop_
_entity.id
_entity.type
_entity.pdbx_description
1 polymer ?
#
loop_
_entity_poly.entity_id
_entity_poly.type
_entity_poly.pdbx_seq_one_letter_code
_entity_poly.pdbx_strand_id
1 'polypeptide(L)'
;FSRKVFFTLAYFALCLMTAYWLSGFPYDNLCVCDGHVGDGCDEIYPIGQYQCLDESGLQLAEISATSKYYYFCDQDYIRSGIFPPIPSLAPSSDWMAGNQRDMTELCGWISLFVAFTTMWIVYGRDIVETMINMTDARYDPFESKDQNIDFSCVDDIYAYVPQVIDEQFEYPLLACDISSLDKKLINWSEPSNGYSHWNLINDVASCIESNASSGLGGKNSSCTSDDSSSNTTTSIFSIVKHYPPAWRKLELQEMENMSLIRSSTAETLSRN
;
A
#
# COMPACT_ATOMS: atom_id res chain seq x y z
N PHE A 1 -2.25 -20.45 -10.47
CA PHE A 1 -1.84 -20.18 -9.08
C PHE A 1 -0.32 -20.13 -9.01
N SER A 2 0.28 -19.10 -8.38
CA SER A 2 1.75 -18.99 -8.30
C SER A 2 2.30 -20.10 -7.40
N ARG A 3 3.28 -20.88 -7.89
CA ARG A 3 3.93 -21.94 -7.10
C ARG A 3 4.53 -21.38 -5.81
N LYS A 4 5.07 -20.15 -5.85
CA LYS A 4 5.64 -19.47 -4.68
C LYS A 4 4.58 -19.30 -3.58
N VAL A 5 3.42 -18.76 -3.95
CA VAL A 5 2.31 -18.52 -3.01
C VAL A 5 1.82 -19.84 -2.41
N PHE A 6 1.67 -20.88 -3.22
CA PHE A 6 1.23 -22.20 -2.75
C PHE A 6 2.20 -22.80 -1.71
N PHE A 7 3.49 -22.85 -2.01
CA PHE A 7 4.47 -23.44 -1.10
C PHE A 7 4.63 -22.62 0.18
N THR A 8 4.60 -21.29 0.11
CA THR A 8 4.67 -20.45 1.30
C THR A 8 3.45 -20.62 2.20
N LEU A 9 2.24 -20.68 1.62
CA LEU A 9 1.01 -20.94 2.39
C LEU A 9 1.01 -22.35 3.00
N ALA A 10 1.43 -23.36 2.25
CA ALA A 10 1.51 -24.73 2.75
C ALA A 10 2.53 -24.86 3.89
N TYR A 11 3.69 -24.22 3.76
CA TYR A 11 4.71 -24.19 4.81
C TYR A 11 4.21 -23.46 6.06
N PHE A 12 3.57 -22.30 5.89
CA PHE A 12 2.97 -21.56 6.99
C PHE A 12 1.91 -22.39 7.71
N ALA A 13 0.99 -23.02 6.97
CA ALA A 13 -0.01 -23.92 7.53
C ALA A 13 0.63 -25.09 8.30
N LEU A 14 1.70 -25.69 7.77
CA LEU A 14 2.43 -26.76 8.45
C LEU A 14 3.06 -26.28 9.77
N CYS A 15 3.67 -25.09 9.78
CA CYS A 15 4.23 -24.49 11.00
C CYS A 15 3.15 -24.25 12.07
N LEU A 16 1.99 -23.70 11.67
CA LEU A 16 0.86 -23.50 12.58
C LEU A 16 0.33 -24.82 13.14
N MET A 17 0.07 -25.79 12.25
CA MET A 17 -0.47 -27.09 12.66
C MET A 17 0.52 -27.83 13.56
N THR A 18 1.82 -27.77 13.30
CA THR A 18 2.81 -28.45 14.15
C THR A 18 2.74 -28.00 15.62
N ALA A 19 2.52 -26.71 15.87
CA ALA A 19 2.36 -26.19 17.23
C ALA A 19 1.09 -26.74 17.91
N TYR A 20 -0.04 -26.79 17.19
CA TYR A 20 -1.29 -27.36 17.70
C TYR A 20 -1.21 -28.87 17.97
N TRP A 21 -0.55 -29.61 17.08
CA TRP A 21 -0.37 -31.06 17.26
C TRP A 21 0.52 -31.34 18.46
N LEU A 22 1.56 -30.53 18.68
CA LEU A 22 2.41 -30.69 19.86
C LEU A 22 1.65 -30.36 21.15
N SER A 23 0.79 -29.35 21.12
CA SER A 23 0.03 -28.97 22.31
C SER A 23 -1.01 -30.03 22.70
N GLY A 24 -1.57 -30.74 21.72
CA GLY A 24 -2.54 -31.82 21.97
C GLY A 24 -1.90 -33.16 22.34
N PHE A 25 -0.60 -33.36 22.17
CA PHE A 25 0.06 -34.63 22.48
C PHE A 25 0.07 -34.89 24.01
N PRO A 26 -0.35 -36.07 24.51
CA PRO A 26 -0.52 -37.36 23.81
C PRO A 26 -1.94 -37.68 23.29
N TYR A 27 -2.85 -36.71 23.23
CA TYR A 27 -4.23 -36.80 22.73
C TYR A 27 -5.17 -37.67 23.58
N ASP A 28 -4.88 -37.78 24.87
CA ASP A 28 -5.70 -38.52 25.83
C ASP A 28 -6.70 -37.64 26.59
N ASN A 29 -6.58 -36.30 26.50
CA ASN A 29 -7.37 -35.34 27.28
C ASN A 29 -7.24 -35.57 28.80
N LEU A 30 -6.08 -36.07 29.25
CA LEU A 30 -5.79 -36.32 30.66
C LEU A 30 -4.76 -35.32 31.18
N CYS A 31 -5.10 -34.65 32.27
CA CYS A 31 -4.21 -33.74 32.99
C CYS A 31 -3.90 -34.29 34.38
N VAL A 32 -2.68 -34.07 34.87
CA VAL A 32 -2.24 -34.54 36.18
C VAL A 32 -2.72 -33.57 37.27
N CYS A 33 -3.29 -34.10 38.35
CA CYS A 33 -3.59 -33.33 39.55
C CYS A 33 -2.32 -33.10 40.38
N ASP A 34 -1.58 -32.01 40.11
CA ASP A 34 -0.33 -31.66 40.82
C ASP A 34 -0.56 -30.91 42.15
N GLY A 35 -1.65 -31.23 42.86
CA GLY A 35 -1.96 -30.65 44.19
C GLY A 35 -2.70 -29.32 44.17
N HIS A 36 -3.18 -28.88 42.99
CA HIS A 36 -4.13 -27.78 42.89
C HIS A 36 -5.54 -28.30 43.24
N VAL A 37 -6.19 -27.61 44.20
CA VAL A 37 -7.58 -27.86 44.63
C VAL A 37 -8.48 -27.03 43.71
N GLY A 38 -9.47 -27.66 43.09
CA GLY A 38 -10.22 -27.10 41.95
C GLY A 38 -9.90 -27.79 40.62
N ASP A 39 -10.78 -27.61 39.63
CA ASP A 39 -10.70 -28.17 38.27
C ASP A 39 -10.99 -29.68 38.11
N GLY A 40 -11.72 -30.27 39.05
CA GLY A 40 -12.15 -31.68 38.97
C GLY A 40 -11.20 -32.66 39.65
N CYS A 41 -10.12 -32.17 40.24
CA CYS A 41 -9.24 -32.93 41.14
C CYS A 41 -9.83 -33.17 42.54
N ASP A 42 -11.02 -32.64 42.83
CA ASP A 42 -11.69 -32.73 44.13
C ASP A 42 -12.43 -34.07 44.33
N GLU A 43 -12.68 -34.82 43.26
CA GLU A 43 -13.23 -36.19 43.32
C GLU A 43 -12.11 -37.19 43.62
N ILE A 44 -11.60 -37.17 44.85
CA ILE A 44 -10.60 -38.12 45.32
C ILE A 44 -11.28 -39.49 45.45
N TYR A 45 -11.00 -40.39 44.50
CA TYR A 45 -11.33 -41.80 44.66
C TYR A 45 -10.63 -42.34 45.92
N PRO A 46 -11.36 -42.99 46.84
CA PRO A 46 -10.72 -43.53 48.03
C PRO A 46 -9.65 -44.55 47.65
N ILE A 47 -8.54 -44.55 48.39
CA ILE A 47 -7.49 -45.57 48.26
C ILE A 47 -8.14 -46.94 48.41
N GLY A 48 -7.92 -47.83 47.44
CA GLY A 48 -8.63 -49.10 47.38
C GLY A 48 -8.39 -49.88 46.11
N GLN A 49 -9.00 -51.06 46.03
CA GLN A 49 -8.98 -51.92 44.85
C GLN A 49 -10.26 -51.75 44.05
N TYR A 50 -10.11 -51.49 42.76
CA TYR A 50 -11.20 -51.28 41.83
C TYR A 50 -11.17 -52.37 40.76
N GLN A 51 -12.35 -52.87 40.39
CA GLN A 51 -12.46 -53.81 39.29
C GLN A 51 -12.56 -53.03 37.98
N CYS A 52 -11.57 -53.20 37.11
CA CYS A 52 -11.50 -52.62 35.79
C CYS A 52 -11.72 -53.71 34.75
N LEU A 53 -12.49 -53.43 33.70
CA LEU A 53 -12.62 -54.34 32.57
C LEU A 53 -11.61 -53.93 31.50
N ASP A 54 -10.67 -54.81 31.19
CA ASP A 54 -9.70 -54.67 30.11
C ASP A 54 -10.01 -55.67 28.98
N GLU A 55 -9.31 -55.59 27.84
CA GLU A 55 -9.43 -56.55 26.73
C GLU A 55 -9.19 -58.01 27.18
N SER A 56 -8.40 -58.18 28.23
CA SER A 56 -8.08 -59.46 28.86
C SER A 56 -9.12 -59.97 29.88
N GLY A 57 -10.15 -59.17 30.18
CA GLY A 57 -11.20 -59.48 31.15
C GLY A 57 -11.15 -58.59 32.40
N LEU A 58 -11.75 -59.06 33.48
CA LEU A 58 -11.87 -58.30 34.73
C LEU A 58 -10.54 -58.35 35.51
N GLN A 59 -9.90 -57.19 35.69
CA GLN A 59 -8.67 -57.03 36.47
C GLN A 59 -8.91 -56.16 37.71
N LEU A 60 -8.10 -56.37 38.76
CA LEU A 60 -8.11 -55.54 39.96
C LEU A 60 -6.99 -54.49 39.85
N ALA A 61 -7.36 -53.22 39.76
CA ALA A 61 -6.43 -52.10 39.85
C ALA A 61 -6.37 -51.59 41.29
N GLU A 62 -5.16 -51.50 41.85
CA GLU A 62 -4.94 -50.94 43.19
C GLU A 62 -4.54 -49.47 43.08
N ILE A 63 -5.33 -48.58 43.67
CA ILE A 63 -5.01 -47.15 43.77
C ILE A 63 -4.23 -46.95 45.08
N SER A 64 -2.94 -46.62 44.95
CA SER A 64 -2.05 -46.34 46.08
C SER A 64 -1.98 -44.84 46.39
N ALA A 65 -1.59 -44.48 47.61
CA ALA A 65 -1.37 -43.08 48.01
C ALA A 65 -0.26 -42.38 47.20
N THR A 66 0.59 -43.14 46.51
CA THR A 66 1.66 -42.63 45.65
C THR A 66 1.27 -42.54 44.18
N SER A 67 0.07 -42.98 43.82
CA SER A 67 -0.41 -42.92 42.44
C SER A 67 -0.71 -41.47 42.02
N LYS A 68 -0.40 -41.15 40.76
CA LYS A 68 -0.80 -39.87 40.16
C LYS A 68 -2.28 -39.91 39.82
N TYR A 69 -3.00 -38.85 40.19
CA TYR A 69 -4.39 -38.68 39.80
C TYR A 69 -4.46 -37.89 38.50
N TYR A 70 -5.40 -38.27 37.64
CA TYR A 70 -5.66 -37.60 36.38
C TYR A 70 -7.11 -37.14 36.34
N TYR A 71 -7.34 -35.98 35.72
CA TYR A 71 -8.66 -35.44 35.46
C TYR A 71 -8.81 -35.16 33.96
N PHE A 72 -10.06 -35.06 33.50
CA PHE A 72 -10.34 -34.71 32.12
C PHE A 72 -10.07 -33.22 31.88
N CYS A 73 -9.25 -32.92 30.89
CA CYS A 73 -8.98 -31.57 30.43
C CYS A 73 -9.11 -31.50 28.91
N ASP A 74 -9.72 -30.44 28.38
CA ASP A 74 -9.85 -30.26 26.94
C ASP A 74 -8.52 -29.81 26.34
N GLN A 75 -7.85 -30.71 25.61
CA GLN A 75 -6.59 -30.44 24.92
C GLN A 75 -6.79 -30.04 23.44
N ASP A 76 -8.05 -29.96 22.94
CA ASP A 76 -8.36 -29.58 21.55
C ASP A 76 -8.34 -28.04 21.37
N TYR A 77 -7.15 -27.46 21.50
CA TYR A 77 -6.93 -26.02 21.31
C TYR A 77 -7.06 -25.55 19.85
N ILE A 78 -7.22 -26.47 18.90
CA ILE A 78 -7.54 -26.09 17.50
C ILE A 78 -8.92 -25.43 17.46
N ARG A 79 -9.87 -25.89 18.28
CA ARG A 79 -11.23 -25.32 18.33
C ARG A 79 -11.30 -23.96 19.01
N SER A 80 -10.37 -23.64 19.89
CA SER A 80 -10.39 -22.35 20.61
C SER A 80 -9.98 -21.18 19.71
N GLY A 81 -9.30 -21.43 18.59
CA GLY A 81 -8.84 -20.40 17.67
C GLY A 81 -7.72 -19.51 18.22
N ILE A 82 -7.13 -19.89 19.37
CA ILE A 82 -6.04 -19.16 20.01
C ILE A 82 -4.71 -19.61 19.39
N PHE A 83 -3.95 -18.68 18.81
CA PHE A 83 -2.61 -18.93 18.26
C PHE A 83 -1.60 -17.88 18.76
N PRO A 84 -0.37 -18.28 19.14
CA PRO A 84 0.09 -19.66 19.32
C PRO A 84 -0.61 -20.36 20.50
N PRO A 85 -0.66 -21.71 20.55
CA PRO A 85 -1.30 -22.46 21.64
C PRO A 85 -0.43 -22.42 22.92
N ILE A 86 -0.15 -21.22 23.41
CA ILE A 86 0.69 -21.00 24.59
C ILE A 86 -0.18 -20.93 25.85
N PRO A 87 0.29 -21.51 26.98
CA PRO A 87 -0.45 -21.54 28.24
C PRO A 87 -0.86 -20.15 28.76
N SER A 88 -0.08 -19.12 28.43
CA SER A 88 -0.34 -17.73 28.86
C SER A 88 -1.50 -17.05 28.11
N LEU A 89 -1.87 -17.55 26.94
CA LEU A 89 -3.02 -17.06 26.16
C LEU A 89 -4.28 -17.90 26.38
N ALA A 90 -4.13 -19.08 26.98
CA ALA A 90 -5.22 -19.97 27.29
C ALA A 90 -6.06 -19.43 28.46
N PRO A 91 -7.41 -19.52 28.39
CA PRO A 91 -8.29 -19.05 29.46
C PRO A 91 -8.16 -19.88 30.75
N SER A 92 -7.78 -21.15 30.65
CA SER A 92 -7.45 -22.04 31.77
C SER A 92 -5.94 -22.24 31.77
N SER A 93 -5.24 -22.01 32.89
CA SER A 93 -3.77 -22.16 32.95
C SER A 93 -3.29 -23.61 33.03
N ASP A 94 -4.20 -24.55 33.33
CA ASP A 94 -3.83 -25.88 33.84
C ASP A 94 -4.17 -27.05 32.88
N TRP A 95 -4.47 -26.74 31.61
CA TRP A 95 -4.86 -27.72 30.59
C TRP A 95 -3.75 -28.65 30.07
N MET A 96 -2.52 -28.54 30.60
CA MET A 96 -1.41 -29.41 30.22
C MET A 96 -0.43 -29.63 31.37
N ALA A 97 0.29 -30.76 31.34
CA ALA A 97 1.29 -31.07 32.35
C ALA A 97 2.48 -30.10 32.31
N GLY A 98 3.15 -29.87 33.45
CA GLY A 98 4.25 -28.90 33.54
C GLY A 98 5.37 -29.06 32.49
N ASN A 99 5.82 -30.28 32.20
CA ASN A 99 6.85 -30.49 31.17
C ASN A 99 6.33 -30.25 29.73
N GLN A 100 5.03 -30.54 29.50
CA GLN A 100 4.37 -30.28 28.23
C GLN A 100 4.18 -28.78 28.03
N ARG A 101 3.96 -28.03 29.11
CA ARG A 101 3.90 -26.57 29.17
C ARG A 101 5.13 -25.91 28.58
N ASP A 102 6.28 -26.24 29.12
CA ASP A 102 7.54 -25.62 28.69
C ASP A 102 7.85 -25.95 27.22
N MET A 103 7.59 -27.19 26.81
CA MET A 103 7.84 -27.64 25.45
C MET A 103 6.88 -26.99 24.43
N THR A 104 5.60 -26.90 24.77
CA THR A 104 4.58 -26.28 23.92
C THR A 104 4.81 -24.77 23.82
N GLU A 105 5.19 -24.11 24.92
CA GLU A 105 5.53 -22.69 24.92
C GLU A 105 6.73 -22.39 24.01
N LEU A 106 7.81 -23.16 24.16
CA LEU A 106 9.01 -23.03 23.33
C LEU A 106 8.68 -23.25 21.84
N CYS A 107 7.96 -24.33 21.52
CA CYS A 107 7.58 -24.62 20.13
C CYS A 107 6.60 -23.60 19.55
N GLY A 108 5.69 -23.05 20.37
CA GLY A 108 4.79 -21.97 19.98
C GLY A 108 5.58 -20.74 19.50
N TRP A 109 6.55 -20.28 20.29
CA TRP A 109 7.41 -19.15 19.91
C TRP A 109 8.30 -19.43 18.70
N ILE A 110 8.90 -20.62 18.64
CA ILE A 110 9.72 -21.03 17.48
C ILE A 110 8.86 -21.05 16.20
N SER A 111 7.63 -21.57 16.27
CA SER A 111 6.73 -21.62 15.10
C SER A 111 6.39 -20.22 14.59
N LEU A 112 6.15 -19.25 15.48
CA LEU A 112 5.88 -17.86 15.14
C LEU A 112 7.12 -17.20 14.50
N PHE A 113 8.29 -17.40 15.08
CA PHE A 113 9.55 -16.87 14.54
C PHE A 113 9.85 -17.40 13.14
N VAL A 114 9.68 -18.71 12.93
CA VAL A 114 9.89 -19.36 11.63
C VAL A 114 8.87 -18.89 10.60
N ALA A 115 7.60 -18.77 10.98
CA ALA A 115 6.54 -18.25 10.13
C ALA A 115 6.80 -16.80 9.69
N PHE A 116 7.16 -15.92 10.63
CA PHE A 116 7.48 -14.52 10.36
C PHE A 116 8.71 -14.39 9.46
N THR A 117 9.77 -15.13 9.78
CA THR A 117 11.02 -15.11 9.00
C THR A 117 10.78 -15.59 7.57
N THR A 118 9.97 -16.64 7.38
CA THR A 118 9.64 -17.13 6.05
C THR A 118 8.79 -16.13 5.26
N MET A 119 7.79 -15.52 5.92
CA MET A 119 6.98 -14.45 5.31
C MET A 119 7.86 -13.27 4.89
N TRP A 120 8.81 -12.86 5.73
CA TRP A 120 9.75 -11.78 5.45
C TRP A 120 10.70 -12.12 4.29
N ILE A 121 11.25 -13.33 4.24
CA ILE A 121 12.15 -13.75 3.14
C ILE A 121 11.41 -13.76 1.80
N VAL A 122 10.14 -14.19 1.78
CA VAL A 122 9.38 -14.33 0.53
C VAL A 122 8.78 -13.00 0.07
N TYR A 123 8.23 -12.20 0.98
CA TYR A 123 7.45 -11.01 0.66
C TYR A 123 8.06 -9.70 1.18
N GLY A 124 9.16 -9.75 1.92
CA GLY A 124 9.73 -8.57 2.58
C GLY A 124 10.11 -7.46 1.61
N ARG A 125 10.60 -7.81 0.41
CA ARG A 125 10.90 -6.81 -0.62
C ARG A 125 9.64 -6.06 -1.07
N ASP A 126 8.59 -6.80 -1.41
CA ASP A 126 7.34 -6.22 -1.91
C ASP A 126 6.63 -5.40 -0.82
N ILE A 127 6.70 -5.85 0.44
CA ILE A 127 6.20 -5.11 1.61
C ILE A 127 6.96 -3.79 1.78
N VAL A 128 8.29 -3.82 1.70
CA VAL A 128 9.11 -2.61 1.82
C VAL A 128 8.85 -1.64 0.68
N GLU A 129 8.78 -2.12 -0.56
CA GLU A 129 8.47 -1.29 -1.73
C GLU A 129 7.08 -0.65 -1.59
N THR A 130 6.08 -1.41 -1.13
CA THR A 130 4.74 -0.88 -0.87
C THR A 130 4.76 0.17 0.24
N MET A 131 5.47 -0.08 1.34
CA MET A 131 5.59 0.87 2.45
C MET A 131 6.28 2.16 2.01
N ILE A 132 7.35 2.07 1.21
CA ILE A 132 8.04 3.22 0.64
C ILE A 132 7.08 4.00 -0.27
N ASN A 133 6.35 3.31 -1.15
CA ASN A 133 5.37 3.93 -2.05
C ASN A 133 4.17 4.54 -1.30
N MET A 134 3.87 4.10 -0.07
CA MET A 134 2.87 4.72 0.79
C MET A 134 3.41 5.95 1.53
N THR A 135 4.72 6.00 1.78
CA THR A 135 5.39 7.16 2.39
C THR A 135 5.82 8.22 1.38
N ASP A 136 5.86 7.90 0.09
CA ASP A 136 6.08 8.91 -0.95
C ASP A 136 4.94 9.93 -0.90
N ALA A 137 5.31 11.17 -0.60
CA ALA A 137 4.41 12.30 -0.45
C ALA A 137 3.62 12.49 -1.75
N ARG A 138 2.35 12.06 -1.74
CA ARG A 138 1.42 12.39 -2.80
C ARG A 138 1.19 13.90 -2.74
N TYR A 139 1.33 14.56 -3.88
CA TYR A 139 1.03 15.99 -4.03
C TYR A 139 -0.34 16.29 -3.43
N ASP A 140 -0.37 17.07 -2.37
CA ASP A 140 -1.60 17.62 -1.81
C ASP A 140 -1.80 19.03 -2.41
N PRO A 141 -2.75 19.21 -3.35
CA PRO A 141 -3.01 20.50 -3.96
C PRO A 141 -3.52 21.56 -2.97
N PHE A 142 -3.89 21.19 -1.74
CA PHE A 142 -4.48 22.07 -0.75
C PHE A 142 -3.57 22.39 0.45
N GLU A 143 -2.48 21.64 0.68
CA GLU A 143 -1.60 21.84 1.84
C GLU A 143 -0.46 22.85 1.64
N SER A 144 -0.12 23.23 0.41
CA SER A 144 0.96 24.19 0.19
C SER A 144 0.50 25.63 0.45
N LYS A 145 0.59 26.08 1.71
CA LYS A 145 0.48 27.50 2.09
C LYS A 145 1.45 28.43 1.33
N ASP A 146 2.50 27.85 0.75
CA ASP A 146 3.54 28.58 0.02
C ASP A 146 3.13 28.97 -1.42
N GLN A 147 1.98 28.50 -1.93
CA GLN A 147 1.47 28.93 -3.25
C GLN A 147 0.95 30.39 -3.28
N ASN A 148 0.85 31.07 -2.13
CA ASN A 148 0.28 32.41 -2.01
C ASN A 148 1.31 33.49 -1.61
N ILE A 149 2.59 33.18 -1.70
CA ILE A 149 3.68 34.14 -1.45
C ILE A 149 4.09 34.74 -2.79
N ASP A 150 4.09 36.06 -2.90
CA ASP A 150 4.62 36.74 -4.08
C ASP A 150 6.08 36.32 -4.33
N PHE A 151 6.43 36.02 -5.57
CA PHE A 151 7.77 35.57 -5.96
C PHE A 151 8.90 36.48 -5.48
N SER A 152 8.62 37.78 -5.25
CA SER A 152 9.59 38.75 -4.73
C SER A 152 9.90 38.62 -3.23
N CYS A 153 9.12 37.84 -2.49
CA CYS A 153 9.17 37.74 -1.03
C CYS A 153 9.76 36.40 -0.53
N VAL A 154 10.27 35.57 -1.44
CA VAL A 154 10.93 34.30 -1.10
C VAL A 154 12.42 34.57 -0.88
N ASP A 155 12.88 34.49 0.37
CA ASP A 155 14.26 34.83 0.77
C ASP A 155 15.32 33.96 0.06
N ASP A 156 14.97 32.71 -0.28
CA ASP A 156 15.82 31.78 -1.04
C ASP A 156 15.02 31.16 -2.20
N ILE A 157 15.33 31.55 -3.44
CA ILE A 157 14.74 30.94 -4.63
C ILE A 157 15.46 29.61 -4.91
N TYR A 158 14.97 28.53 -4.31
CA TYR A 158 15.23 27.18 -4.81
C TYR A 158 14.48 27.04 -6.13
N ALA A 159 15.18 26.63 -7.20
CA ALA A 159 14.70 26.63 -8.58
C ALA A 159 13.20 26.27 -8.72
N TYR A 160 12.41 27.24 -9.18
CA TYR A 160 10.99 27.03 -9.46
C TYR A 160 10.86 26.35 -10.84
N VAL A 161 10.08 25.27 -10.89
CA VAL A 161 9.74 24.55 -12.13
C VAL A 161 8.37 25.05 -12.58
N PRO A 162 8.27 25.85 -13.66
CA PRO A 162 6.99 26.36 -14.16
C PRO A 162 6.02 25.22 -14.48
N GLN A 163 4.88 25.25 -13.80
CA GLN A 163 3.83 24.23 -13.90
C GLN A 163 2.50 24.88 -14.26
N VAL A 164 1.74 24.24 -15.14
CA VAL A 164 0.37 24.61 -15.50
C VAL A 164 -0.55 23.52 -14.96
N ILE A 165 -1.40 23.89 -14.00
CA ILE A 165 -2.41 23.01 -13.42
C ILE A 165 -3.71 23.23 -14.20
N ASP A 166 -4.27 22.15 -14.72
CA ASP A 166 -5.55 22.14 -15.42
C ASP A 166 -6.36 20.95 -14.91
N GLU A 167 -7.64 21.16 -14.62
CA GLU A 167 -8.53 20.16 -14.01
C GLU A 167 -8.73 18.91 -14.87
N GLN A 168 -8.40 18.97 -16.17
CA GLN A 168 -8.50 17.85 -17.09
C GLN A 168 -7.35 16.84 -16.94
N PHE A 169 -6.26 17.22 -16.26
CA PHE A 169 -5.08 16.40 -16.11
C PHE A 169 -4.85 16.00 -14.65
N GLU A 170 -4.45 14.74 -14.43
CA GLU A 170 -4.13 14.20 -13.11
C GLU A 170 -2.80 14.75 -12.56
N TYR A 171 -1.91 15.17 -13.47
CA TYR A 171 -0.58 15.71 -13.15
C TYR A 171 -0.41 17.10 -13.77
N PRO A 172 0.36 17.99 -13.11
CA PRO A 172 0.62 19.33 -13.64
C PRO A 172 1.55 19.25 -14.87
N LEU A 173 1.29 20.13 -15.83
CA LEU A 173 2.03 20.21 -17.08
C LEU A 173 3.28 21.07 -16.91
N LEU A 174 4.42 20.59 -17.39
CA LEU A 174 5.70 21.25 -17.25
C LEU A 174 5.92 22.21 -18.43
N ALA A 175 6.07 23.51 -18.14
CA ALA A 175 6.22 24.54 -19.16
C ALA A 175 7.69 24.95 -19.41
N CYS A 176 8.65 24.16 -18.93
CA CYS A 176 10.08 24.42 -19.07
C CYS A 176 10.85 23.20 -19.58
N ASP A 177 12.08 23.42 -20.07
CA ASP A 177 12.94 22.31 -20.46
C ASP A 177 13.46 21.62 -19.20
N ILE A 178 13.22 20.32 -19.11
CA ILE A 178 13.59 19.49 -17.96
C ILE A 178 14.78 18.59 -18.25
N SER A 179 15.38 18.70 -19.45
CA SER A 179 16.50 17.85 -19.88
C SER A 179 17.72 17.96 -18.96
N SER A 180 17.95 19.14 -18.40
CA SER A 180 19.07 19.46 -17.50
C SER A 180 18.68 19.62 -16.02
N LEU A 181 17.38 19.50 -15.71
CA LEU A 181 16.85 19.67 -14.36
C LEU A 181 17.05 18.39 -13.53
N ASP A 182 17.48 18.53 -12.28
CA ASP A 182 17.44 17.39 -11.34
C ASP A 182 15.97 17.04 -11.08
N LYS A 183 15.56 15.85 -11.53
CA LYS A 183 14.19 15.34 -11.41
C LYS A 183 13.71 15.29 -9.96
N LYS A 184 14.62 15.24 -8.98
CA LYS A 184 14.29 15.29 -7.55
C LYS A 184 13.68 16.63 -7.10
N LEU A 185 13.82 17.68 -7.90
CA LEU A 185 13.22 18.99 -7.64
C LEU A 185 11.73 19.03 -8.04
N ILE A 186 11.25 18.03 -8.77
CA ILE A 186 9.84 17.89 -9.12
C ILE A 186 9.18 17.04 -8.03
N ASN A 187 8.40 17.67 -7.16
CA ASN A 187 7.77 17.05 -5.98
C ASN A 187 6.58 16.11 -6.30
N TRP A 188 6.57 15.53 -7.49
CA TRP A 188 5.60 14.52 -7.89
C TRP A 188 6.28 13.56 -8.85
N SER A 189 5.81 12.32 -8.95
CA SER A 189 6.26 11.38 -9.96
C SER A 189 5.08 10.54 -10.44
N GLU A 190 5.06 10.26 -11.75
CA GLU A 190 4.11 9.30 -12.31
C GLU A 190 4.84 7.96 -12.54
N PRO A 191 4.27 6.83 -12.10
CA PRO A 191 4.92 5.53 -12.23
C PRO A 191 4.92 5.00 -13.68
N SER A 192 3.93 5.39 -14.50
CA SER A 192 3.74 4.89 -15.86
C SER A 192 4.56 5.65 -16.90
N ASN A 193 4.53 6.97 -16.87
CA ASN A 193 5.21 7.81 -17.86
C ASN A 193 6.24 8.72 -17.18
N GLY A 194 7.38 8.93 -17.83
CA GLY A 194 8.37 9.89 -17.33
C GLY A 194 7.90 11.34 -17.50
N TYR A 195 8.53 12.28 -16.80
CA TYR A 195 8.21 13.73 -16.85
C TYR A 195 8.16 14.33 -18.26
N SER A 196 8.87 13.76 -19.24
CA SER A 196 8.83 14.21 -20.63
C SER A 196 7.46 14.10 -21.28
N HIS A 197 6.61 13.18 -20.81
CA HIS A 197 5.23 13.05 -21.28
C HIS A 197 4.40 14.30 -20.96
N TRP A 198 4.63 14.89 -19.79
CA TRP A 198 3.91 16.08 -19.31
C TRP A 198 4.58 17.40 -19.70
N ASN A 199 5.61 17.37 -20.54
CA ASN A 199 6.36 18.57 -20.91
C ASN A 199 5.78 19.23 -22.17
N LEU A 200 5.24 20.43 -21.99
CA LEU A 200 4.63 21.25 -23.04
C LEU A 200 5.60 21.65 -24.15
N ILE A 201 6.91 21.65 -23.89
CA ILE A 201 7.91 22.00 -24.90
C ILE A 201 7.97 20.93 -26.00
N ASN A 202 7.74 19.66 -25.65
CA ASN A 202 7.74 18.57 -26.63
C ASN A 202 6.59 18.72 -27.63
N ASP A 203 5.45 19.25 -27.19
CA ASP A 203 4.31 19.54 -28.05
C ASP A 203 4.66 20.63 -29.07
N VAL A 204 5.37 21.70 -28.66
CA VAL A 204 5.75 22.82 -29.53
C VAL A 204 6.80 22.39 -30.57
N ALA A 205 7.78 21.58 -30.20
CA ALA A 205 8.85 21.17 -31.11
C ALA A 205 8.31 20.44 -32.35
N SER A 206 7.33 19.54 -32.15
CA SER A 206 6.67 18.82 -33.24
C SER A 206 6.01 19.74 -34.28
N CYS A 207 5.57 20.92 -33.86
CA CYS A 207 4.91 21.92 -34.72
C CYS A 207 5.89 22.73 -35.57
N ILE A 208 7.11 22.96 -35.05
CA ILE A 208 8.11 23.79 -35.73
C ILE A 208 8.78 22.98 -36.85
N GLU A 209 9.09 21.70 -36.60
CA GLU A 209 9.74 20.84 -37.58
C GLU A 209 8.88 20.56 -38.82
N SER A 210 7.55 20.48 -38.68
CA SER A 210 6.63 20.37 -39.81
C SER A 210 6.65 21.62 -40.72
N ASN A 211 6.94 22.79 -40.15
CA ASN A 211 7.00 24.04 -40.92
C ASN A 211 8.34 24.22 -41.65
N ALA A 212 9.46 23.80 -41.04
CA ALA A 212 10.80 23.93 -41.64
C ALA A 212 11.01 22.99 -42.84
N SER A 213 10.43 21.79 -42.81
CA SER A 213 10.51 20.79 -43.89
C SER A 213 9.64 21.13 -45.11
N SER A 214 8.72 22.09 -44.99
CA SER A 214 7.76 22.49 -46.04
C SER A 214 8.29 23.58 -47.00
N GLY A 215 9.54 24.03 -46.82
CA GLY A 215 10.15 25.15 -47.55
C GLY A 215 10.48 24.93 -49.04
N LEU A 216 10.13 23.78 -49.65
CA LEU A 216 10.45 23.48 -51.05
C LEU A 216 9.26 23.16 -51.97
N GLY A 217 8.02 23.31 -51.51
CA GLY A 217 6.88 23.18 -52.42
C GLY A 217 5.55 23.26 -51.70
N GLY A 218 4.85 24.38 -51.88
CA GLY A 218 3.62 24.72 -51.18
C GLY A 218 2.57 23.61 -51.18
N LYS A 219 2.40 22.99 -50.01
CA LYS A 219 1.15 22.41 -49.55
C LYS A 219 0.98 22.82 -48.11
N ASN A 220 -0.18 23.40 -47.80
CA ASN A 220 -0.60 23.74 -46.44
C ASN A 220 -0.74 22.44 -45.64
N SER A 221 0.36 21.93 -45.07
CA SER A 221 0.31 20.86 -44.09
C SER A 221 -0.20 21.48 -42.78
N SER A 222 -1.51 21.43 -42.62
CA SER A 222 -2.13 21.54 -41.30
C SER A 222 -1.49 20.49 -40.40
N CYS A 223 -1.10 20.88 -39.18
CA CYS A 223 -0.67 19.98 -38.12
C CYS A 223 -1.86 19.13 -37.65
N THR A 224 -2.39 18.28 -38.53
CA THR A 224 -3.31 17.21 -38.20
C THR A 224 -2.46 15.99 -37.91
N SER A 225 -2.54 15.52 -36.68
CA SER A 225 -1.98 14.26 -36.23
C SER A 225 -2.56 13.13 -37.09
N ASP A 226 -1.86 12.76 -38.16
CA ASP A 226 -2.13 11.50 -38.86
C ASP A 226 -1.43 10.38 -38.06
N ASP A 227 -2.23 9.48 -37.49
CA ASP A 227 -1.91 8.37 -36.58
C ASP A 227 -1.02 7.25 -37.18
N SER A 228 -0.02 7.60 -38.00
CA SER A 228 0.83 6.63 -38.68
C SER A 228 2.14 6.37 -37.91
N SER A 229 2.04 5.57 -36.85
CA SER A 229 3.04 4.60 -36.39
C SER A 229 4.53 5.02 -36.41
N SER A 230 4.94 5.79 -35.41
CA SER A 230 6.25 5.60 -34.77
C SER A 230 6.14 6.08 -33.33
N ASN A 231 6.97 5.60 -32.41
CA ASN A 231 6.91 5.86 -30.95
C ASN A 231 7.22 7.32 -30.57
N THR A 232 6.74 8.29 -31.33
CA THR A 232 6.78 9.72 -31.03
C THR A 232 5.60 10.05 -30.15
N THR A 233 5.89 10.53 -28.94
CA THR A 233 4.94 11.08 -27.97
C THR A 233 3.96 12.02 -28.68
N THR A 234 2.69 11.63 -28.72
CA THR A 234 1.61 12.44 -29.28
C THR A 234 1.47 13.71 -28.46
N SER A 235 1.46 14.86 -29.13
CA SER A 235 1.29 16.14 -28.44
C SER A 235 -0.02 16.17 -27.67
N ILE A 236 0.02 16.52 -26.39
CA ILE A 236 -1.16 16.56 -25.52
C ILE A 236 -2.10 17.71 -25.94
N PHE A 237 -1.53 18.83 -26.41
CA PHE A 237 -2.31 19.98 -26.85
C PHE A 237 -2.49 20.03 -28.36
N SER A 238 -3.75 20.21 -28.79
CA SER A 238 -4.03 20.64 -30.14
C SER A 238 -3.49 22.06 -30.35
N ILE A 239 -2.70 22.28 -31.39
CA ILE A 239 -2.13 23.59 -31.72
C ILE A 239 -3.26 24.61 -31.88
N VAL A 240 -3.23 25.66 -31.05
CA VAL A 240 -4.11 26.81 -31.20
C VAL A 240 -3.78 27.48 -32.53
N LYS A 241 -4.59 27.21 -33.55
CA LYS A 241 -4.33 27.64 -34.94
C LYS A 241 -4.19 29.16 -35.08
N HIS A 242 -4.81 29.94 -34.20
CA HIS A 242 -4.86 31.39 -34.29
C HIS A 242 -4.86 32.05 -32.89
N TYR A 243 -3.85 32.86 -32.58
CA TYR A 243 -3.86 33.80 -31.44
C TYR A 243 -3.70 35.25 -31.93
N PRO A 244 -4.50 36.21 -31.42
CA PRO A 244 -5.67 36.00 -30.56
C PRO A 244 -6.82 35.31 -31.33
N PRO A 245 -7.67 34.54 -30.64
CA PRO A 245 -8.83 33.90 -31.25
C PRO A 245 -9.75 34.95 -31.90
N ALA A 246 -10.51 34.56 -32.93
CA ALA A 246 -11.29 35.50 -33.74
C ALA A 246 -12.23 36.39 -32.91
N TRP A 247 -12.81 35.85 -31.84
CA TRP A 247 -13.65 36.61 -30.91
C TRP A 247 -12.87 37.73 -30.19
N ARG A 248 -11.62 37.48 -29.79
CA ARG A 248 -10.80 38.48 -29.09
C ARG A 248 -10.31 39.59 -30.03
N LYS A 249 -10.24 39.34 -31.34
CA LYS A 249 -10.01 40.40 -32.33
C LYS A 249 -11.20 41.37 -32.40
N LEU A 250 -12.43 40.85 -32.28
CA LEU A 250 -13.63 41.68 -32.23
C LEU A 250 -13.65 42.53 -30.94
N GLU A 251 -13.33 41.95 -29.79
CA GLU A 251 -13.23 42.71 -28.53
C GLU A 251 -12.17 43.82 -28.60
N LEU A 252 -10.98 43.54 -29.18
CA LEU A 252 -9.94 44.55 -29.34
C LEU A 252 -10.39 45.68 -30.28
N GLN A 253 -11.09 45.36 -31.36
CA GLN A 253 -11.69 46.37 -32.25
C GLN A 253 -12.79 47.18 -31.56
N GLU A 254 -13.61 46.55 -30.74
CA GLU A 254 -14.63 47.26 -29.94
C GLU A 254 -14.00 48.19 -28.91
N MET A 255 -12.93 47.75 -28.23
CA MET A 255 -12.17 48.60 -27.29
C MET A 255 -11.51 49.77 -28.01
N GLU A 256 -10.93 49.55 -29.19
CA GLU A 256 -10.34 50.61 -30.02
C GLU A 256 -11.41 51.63 -30.46
N ASN A 257 -12.56 51.15 -30.93
CA ASN A 257 -13.69 52.01 -31.31
C ASN A 257 -14.23 52.82 -30.11
N MET A 258 -14.36 52.20 -28.93
CA MET A 258 -14.77 52.91 -27.72
C MET A 258 -13.75 53.97 -27.28
N SER A 259 -12.46 53.72 -27.48
CA SER A 259 -11.41 54.70 -27.15
C SER A 259 -11.49 55.94 -28.04
N LEU A 260 -11.77 55.76 -29.34
CA LEU A 260 -11.95 56.84 -30.32
C LEU A 260 -13.20 57.68 -30.03
N ILE A 261 -14.30 57.03 -29.60
CA ILE A 261 -15.51 57.74 -29.18
C ILE A 261 -15.23 58.62 -27.96
N ARG A 262 -14.50 58.10 -26.96
CA ARG A 262 -14.14 58.86 -25.75
C ARG A 262 -13.23 60.05 -26.05
N SER A 263 -12.27 59.92 -26.97
CA SER A 263 -11.42 61.07 -27.36
C SER A 263 -12.22 62.15 -28.09
N SER A 264 -13.16 61.78 -28.98
CA SER A 264 -13.96 62.75 -29.74
C SER A 264 -14.94 63.54 -28.85
N THR A 265 -15.53 62.88 -27.84
CA THR A 265 -16.44 63.52 -26.89
C THR A 265 -15.70 64.46 -25.94
N ALA A 266 -14.48 64.11 -25.53
CA ALA A 266 -13.62 64.99 -24.73
C ALA A 266 -13.24 66.28 -25.48
N GLU A 267 -12.91 66.21 -26.78
CA GLU A 267 -12.62 67.40 -27.59
C GLU A 267 -13.85 68.30 -27.80
N THR A 268 -15.04 67.71 -27.91
CA THR A 268 -16.29 68.47 -28.11
C THR A 268 -16.70 69.21 -26.83
N LEU A 269 -16.53 68.58 -25.67
CA LEU A 269 -16.75 69.21 -24.35
C LEU A 269 -15.73 70.30 -24.04
N SER A 270 -14.52 70.24 -24.60
CA SER A 270 -13.50 71.27 -24.46
C SER A 270 -13.78 72.56 -25.27
N ARG A 271 -14.67 72.52 -26.27
CA ARG A 271 -14.94 73.65 -27.18
C ARG A 271 -16.19 74.47 -26.84
N ASN A 272 -17.01 74.01 -25.89
CA ASN A 272 -18.17 74.74 -25.36
C ASN A 272 -17.85 75.31 -23.98
#